data_AF-A0A937UL81-F1
#
_entry.id   AF-A0A937UL81-F1
#
_cell.length_a   1.000
_cell.length_b   1.000
_cell.length_c   1.000
_cell.angle_alpha   90.00
_cell.angle_beta   90.00
_cell.angle_gamma   90.00
#
_symmetry.space_group_name_H-M   'P 1'
#
loop_
_entity.id
_entity.type
_entity.pdbx_description
1 polymer ?
#
loop_
_entity_poly.entity_id
_entity_poly.type
_entity_poly.pdbx_seq_one_letter_code
_entity_poly.pdbx_strand_id
1 'polypeptide(L)'
;MDEKKQPKDASETAAETSEQEPEAIDEAPADEAPATTDAPEPQAPPADAPDRETPTPAAGTPIVTPATGPSLATQVKAFLTRIPDDFRAARRTASLAMTVRTLEKDKADRRKELDVALQALGAAAETAGAETQIPAAEGVVAARQALAQAQADLDEKLAAFKTARDALGSEQKEHTGIIGEREAEYRPVADALTTASATVTDLGRRVSAAEKEIDRLQNELSKAQQAQAAPAPAEGQPAPPPKPTRSPDEIQADIDKHEAERDAGQQQLDQARQQQAEAQKAADAKTAEIRAAKDAWAERKATLTEAVQAAEAAKATADEAVAAAQTAIEAAHLNFGRAIFEAGPAAEKSLAEPVGTAQQVAAALVTLDEQTAEKQAERETLKGGTQRF
;
A
#
# COMPACT_ATOMS: atom_id res chain seq x y z
N MET A 1 -39.34 -39.40 27.69
CA MET A 1 -38.64 -40.60 28.18
C MET A 1 -37.51 -40.87 27.22
N ASP A 2 -36.29 -40.89 27.77
CA ASP A 2 -35.01 -41.35 27.22
C ASP A 2 -34.44 -40.54 26.04
N GLU A 3 -33.59 -39.52 26.24
CA GLU A 3 -32.26 -39.42 26.88
C GLU A 3 -31.12 -40.24 26.22
N LYS A 4 -30.13 -39.48 25.73
CA LYS A 4 -28.67 -39.69 25.80
C LYS A 4 -28.04 -40.86 25.01
N LYS A 5 -27.08 -40.53 24.13
CA LYS A 5 -25.64 -40.47 24.49
C LYS A 5 -24.75 -40.02 23.32
N GLN A 6 -24.04 -38.92 23.53
CA GLN A 6 -22.71 -38.66 22.96
C GLN A 6 -21.70 -39.69 23.52
N PRO A 7 -20.52 -39.79 22.90
CA PRO A 7 -19.30 -39.78 23.69
C PRO A 7 -18.37 -38.63 23.29
N LYS A 8 -17.78 -38.06 24.34
CA LYS A 8 -16.73 -37.05 24.38
C LYS A 8 -15.43 -37.75 24.77
N ASP A 9 -14.33 -37.12 24.35
CA ASP A 9 -12.97 -37.17 24.89
C ASP A 9 -12.08 -38.40 24.63
N ALA A 10 -11.04 -38.16 23.83
CA ALA A 10 -9.67 -38.55 24.15
C ALA A 10 -8.71 -37.45 23.66
N SER A 11 -8.30 -36.59 24.59
CA SER A 11 -6.96 -35.95 24.64
C SER A 11 -5.89 -37.06 24.65
N GLU A 12 -4.62 -36.94 24.31
CA GLU A 12 -3.62 -35.87 24.30
C GLU A 12 -2.32 -36.53 23.79
N THR A 13 -1.48 -35.87 22.99
CA THR A 13 0.00 -35.75 23.15
C THR A 13 0.75 -35.41 21.84
N ALA A 14 1.36 -34.22 21.87
CA ALA A 14 2.70 -33.85 21.40
C ALA A 14 3.22 -34.35 20.03
N ALA A 15 3.38 -33.39 19.10
CA ALA A 15 4.61 -33.26 18.32
C ALA A 15 4.80 -31.78 17.93
N GLU A 16 5.69 -31.14 18.68
CA GLU A 16 6.30 -29.85 18.44
C GLU A 16 7.32 -30.03 17.29
N THR A 17 7.17 -29.32 16.19
CA THR A 17 8.25 -29.16 15.20
C THR A 17 8.12 -27.80 14.53
N SER A 18 8.99 -26.89 14.97
CA SER A 18 9.40 -25.68 14.28
C SER A 18 9.91 -25.98 12.88
N GLU A 19 9.53 -25.17 11.89
CA GLU A 19 10.31 -24.82 10.69
C GLU A 19 9.56 -23.69 9.97
N GLN A 20 9.96 -22.45 10.25
CA GLN A 20 10.73 -21.58 9.36
C GLN A 20 9.89 -20.90 8.26
N GLU A 21 9.53 -19.65 8.55
CA GLU A 21 9.17 -18.61 7.57
C GLU A 21 10.32 -18.43 6.55
N PRO A 22 10.04 -18.36 5.24
CA PRO A 22 10.92 -17.67 4.32
C PRO A 22 10.59 -16.18 4.27
N GLU A 23 11.67 -15.43 4.37
CA GLU A 23 11.82 -13.99 4.43
C GLU A 23 11.05 -13.19 3.37
N ALA A 24 10.67 -11.99 3.80
CA ALA A 24 10.25 -10.88 2.98
C ALA A 24 11.26 -10.60 1.86
N ILE A 25 10.78 -10.49 0.62
CA ILE A 25 11.49 -9.79 -0.45
C ILE A 25 10.79 -8.45 -0.61
N ASP A 26 11.50 -7.43 -0.16
CA ASP A 26 11.18 -6.02 -0.17
C ASP A 26 11.04 -5.50 -1.61
N GLU A 27 9.96 -4.78 -1.87
CA GLU A 27 9.80 -3.94 -3.05
C GLU A 27 10.58 -2.64 -2.85
N ALA A 28 11.36 -2.23 -3.85
CA ALA A 28 11.61 -0.81 -4.07
C ALA A 28 11.80 -0.51 -5.57
N PRO A 29 11.01 0.42 -6.13
CA PRO A 29 11.21 0.97 -7.46
C PRO A 29 12.17 2.18 -7.47
N ALA A 30 12.50 2.57 -8.70
CA ALA A 30 13.50 3.54 -9.18
C ALA A 30 13.45 4.96 -8.57
N ASP A 31 14.56 5.71 -8.69
CA ASP A 31 14.44 7.08 -9.23
C ASP A 31 15.73 7.66 -9.85
N GLU A 32 15.52 8.40 -10.92
CA GLU A 32 16.46 9.23 -11.66
C GLU A 32 16.63 10.60 -10.98
N ALA A 33 17.79 11.24 -11.14
CA ALA A 33 17.99 12.64 -10.81
C ALA A 33 17.33 13.55 -11.88
N PRO A 34 17.02 14.84 -11.58
CA PRO A 34 18.06 15.86 -11.73
C PRO A 34 18.00 17.12 -10.84
N ALA A 35 19.19 17.74 -10.71
CA ALA A 35 19.51 19.18 -10.75
C ALA A 35 18.95 20.19 -9.71
N THR A 36 19.89 20.70 -8.90
CA THR A 36 20.23 22.12 -8.63
C THR A 36 19.13 23.20 -8.71
N THR A 37 18.92 24.01 -7.66
CA THR A 37 19.32 25.45 -7.61
C THR A 37 18.99 26.14 -6.27
N ASP A 38 19.93 26.98 -5.85
CA ASP A 38 19.86 28.25 -5.11
C ASP A 38 18.76 28.57 -4.08
N ALA A 39 19.25 28.93 -2.89
CA ALA A 39 18.55 29.71 -1.87
C ALA A 39 18.51 31.20 -2.24
N PRO A 40 17.49 31.94 -1.76
CA PRO A 40 17.81 33.22 -1.14
C PRO A 40 17.03 33.55 0.14
N GLU A 41 17.67 34.39 0.97
CA GLU A 41 17.18 35.07 2.17
C GLU A 41 15.82 35.80 1.98
N PRO A 42 15.02 35.94 3.05
CA PRO A 42 13.99 36.96 3.09
C PRO A 42 14.52 38.31 3.62
N GLN A 43 14.50 39.31 2.74
CA GLN A 43 14.68 40.73 3.02
C GLN A 43 13.51 41.32 3.82
N ALA A 44 13.82 42.42 4.53
CA ALA A 44 12.92 43.26 5.32
C ALA A 44 11.80 43.91 4.49
N PRO A 45 10.64 44.24 5.09
CA PRO A 45 9.62 45.04 4.43
C PRO A 45 9.88 46.55 4.50
N PRO A 46 9.35 47.32 3.52
CA PRO A 46 9.75 48.69 3.22
C PRO A 46 8.96 49.75 4.01
N ALA A 47 9.60 50.92 4.10
CA ALA A 47 8.93 52.19 4.31
C ALA A 47 8.29 52.66 3.00
N ASP A 48 7.03 53.09 3.06
CA ASP A 48 6.61 54.29 2.32
C ASP A 48 5.36 54.94 2.93
N ALA A 49 5.43 56.26 3.01
CA ALA A 49 4.37 57.15 3.47
C ALA A 49 3.31 57.34 2.35
N PRO A 50 2.22 58.10 2.61
CA PRO A 50 2.32 59.48 2.12
C PRO A 50 1.56 60.54 2.96
N ASP A 51 2.24 61.68 3.06
CA ASP A 51 1.77 63.04 2.76
C ASP A 51 0.72 63.81 3.59
N ARG A 52 1.09 65.11 3.69
CA ARG A 52 0.32 66.35 3.97
C ARG A 52 0.10 66.68 5.45
N GLU A 53 0.34 67.90 5.94
CA GLU A 53 0.58 69.20 5.30
C GLU A 53 1.27 70.10 6.33
N THR A 54 2.26 70.87 5.89
CA THR A 54 2.87 71.96 6.66
C THR A 54 2.09 73.25 6.43
N PRO A 55 1.72 73.98 7.50
CA PRO A 55 1.56 75.42 7.40
C PRO A 55 2.69 76.16 8.11
N THR A 56 3.26 77.09 7.36
CA THR A 56 4.20 78.15 7.76
C THR A 56 3.73 78.93 9.00
N PRO A 57 4.60 79.23 9.98
CA PRO A 57 4.29 80.23 10.99
C PRO A 57 4.80 81.61 10.57
N ALA A 58 3.89 82.58 10.60
CA ALA A 58 4.18 84.01 10.52
C ALA A 58 4.87 84.49 11.82
N ALA A 59 5.76 85.46 11.67
CA ALA A 59 6.41 86.16 12.77
C ALA A 59 5.40 86.96 13.61
N GLY A 60 5.45 86.80 14.93
CA GLY A 60 4.64 87.57 15.88
C GLY A 60 5.30 87.60 17.27
N THR A 61 5.86 88.76 17.60
CA THR A 61 6.05 89.44 18.91
C THR A 61 6.29 88.62 20.20
N PRO A 62 7.28 89.01 21.04
CA PRO A 62 7.56 88.33 22.30
C PRO A 62 6.54 88.73 23.37
N ILE A 63 5.91 87.74 24.00
CA ILE A 63 5.10 87.95 25.20
C ILE A 63 5.60 87.03 26.31
N VAL A 64 6.26 87.69 27.25
CA VAL A 64 6.42 87.42 28.69
C VAL A 64 5.60 86.24 29.24
N THR A 65 6.32 85.27 29.82
CA THR A 65 5.82 84.19 30.70
C THR A 65 4.80 84.66 31.74
N PRO A 66 3.91 83.76 32.20
CA PRO A 66 4.27 83.11 33.45
C PRO A 66 4.39 81.59 33.29
N ALA A 67 5.52 81.06 33.75
CA ALA A 67 5.64 79.66 34.09
C ALA A 67 4.65 79.37 35.24
N THR A 68 3.47 78.88 34.90
CA THR A 68 2.55 78.27 35.86
C THR A 68 2.21 76.86 35.39
N GLY A 69 3.22 76.14 34.92
CA GLY A 69 3.19 74.68 34.91
C GLY A 69 3.64 74.17 36.28
N PRO A 70 3.09 73.05 36.78
CA PRO A 70 3.60 72.42 37.99
C PRO A 70 5.10 72.18 37.86
N SER A 71 5.88 72.50 38.90
CA SER A 71 7.34 72.31 38.90
C SER A 71 7.71 70.85 38.54
N LEU A 72 8.93 70.60 38.05
CA LEU A 72 9.40 69.23 37.75
C LEU A 72 9.20 68.29 38.97
N ALA A 73 9.42 68.79 40.19
CA ALA A 73 9.16 68.05 41.42
C ALA A 73 7.66 67.77 41.63
N THR A 74 6.77 68.69 41.24
CA THR A 74 5.31 68.50 41.26
C THR A 74 4.86 67.51 40.18
N GLN A 75 5.48 67.51 39.00
CA GLN A 75 5.20 66.54 37.92
C GLN A 75 5.70 65.14 38.29
N VAL A 76 6.90 65.02 38.85
CA VAL A 76 7.44 63.74 39.36
C VAL A 76 6.61 63.23 40.53
N LYS A 77 6.14 64.09 41.43
CA LYS A 77 5.24 63.70 42.53
C LYS A 77 3.86 63.29 42.02
N ALA A 78 3.31 63.96 41.01
CA ALA A 78 2.05 63.59 40.36
C ALA A 78 2.17 62.26 39.59
N PHE A 79 3.32 62.00 38.95
CA PHE A 79 3.64 60.74 38.31
C PHE A 79 3.75 59.60 39.33
N LEU A 80 4.58 59.76 40.36
CA LEU A 80 4.79 58.75 41.42
C LEU A 80 3.52 58.43 42.22
N THR A 81 2.60 59.39 42.34
CA THR A 81 1.28 59.16 42.99
C THR A 81 0.27 58.47 42.07
N ARG A 82 0.44 58.54 40.74
CA ARG A 82 -0.40 57.88 39.74
C ARG A 82 0.03 56.46 39.39
N ILE A 83 1.31 56.11 39.56
CA ILE A 83 1.85 54.76 39.33
C ILE A 83 0.94 53.66 39.92
N PRO A 84 0.49 53.70 41.19
CA PRO A 84 -0.38 52.67 41.74
C PRO A 84 -1.72 52.54 41.01
N ASP A 85 -2.27 53.64 40.51
CA ASP A 85 -3.56 53.66 39.80
C ASP A 85 -3.42 53.20 38.35
N ASP A 86 -2.31 53.53 37.68
CA ASP A 86 -1.98 53.03 36.34
C ASP A 86 -1.70 51.53 36.34
N PHE A 87 -0.98 51.01 37.35
CA PHE A 87 -0.80 49.57 37.52
C PHE A 87 -2.11 48.84 37.84
N ARG A 88 -3.00 49.44 38.64
CA ARG A 88 -4.34 48.89 38.89
C ARG A 88 -5.19 48.90 37.63
N ALA A 89 -5.15 49.98 36.84
CA ALA A 89 -5.86 50.08 35.57
C ALA A 89 -5.33 49.05 34.56
N ALA A 90 -4.02 48.94 34.39
CA ALA A 90 -3.39 47.93 33.54
C ALA A 90 -3.74 46.50 33.96
N ARG A 91 -3.72 46.21 35.28
CA ARG A 91 -4.12 44.90 35.82
C ARG A 91 -5.61 44.61 35.58
N ARG A 92 -6.49 45.61 35.71
CA ARG A 92 -7.93 45.48 35.39
C ARG A 92 -8.14 45.27 33.89
N THR A 93 -7.46 46.02 33.04
CA THR A 93 -7.53 45.85 31.57
C THR A 93 -7.06 44.46 31.14
N ALA A 94 -5.99 43.94 31.75
CA ALA A 94 -5.51 42.57 31.51
C ALA A 94 -6.52 41.52 32.00
N SER A 95 -7.12 41.72 33.17
CA SER A 95 -8.18 40.84 33.69
C SER A 95 -9.42 40.83 32.77
N LEU A 96 -9.87 41.99 32.31
CA LEU A 96 -11.01 42.09 31.39
C LEU A 96 -10.71 41.46 30.04
N ALA A 97 -9.48 41.58 29.53
CA ALA A 97 -9.08 40.91 28.29
C ALA A 97 -9.17 39.37 28.41
N MET A 98 -8.79 38.81 29.56
CA MET A 98 -8.97 37.38 29.83
C MET A 98 -10.45 37.00 29.93
N THR A 99 -11.27 37.81 30.62
CA THR A 99 -12.72 37.58 30.72
C THR A 99 -13.40 37.61 29.35
N VAL A 100 -13.09 38.59 28.50
CA VAL A 100 -13.61 38.67 27.12
C VAL A 100 -13.22 37.42 26.33
N ARG A 101 -11.95 36.98 26.42
CA ARG A 101 -11.49 35.77 25.72
C ARG A 101 -12.23 34.51 26.18
N THR A 102 -12.51 34.38 27.49
CA THR A 102 -13.30 33.26 28.02
C THR A 102 -14.75 33.32 27.51
N LEU A 103 -15.38 34.50 27.55
CA LEU A 103 -16.74 34.68 27.04
C LEU A 103 -16.84 34.42 25.54
N GLU A 104 -15.83 34.82 24.75
CA GLU A 104 -15.76 34.50 23.32
C GLU A 104 -15.65 32.99 23.06
N LYS A 105 -14.89 32.27 23.90
CA LYS A 105 -14.82 30.81 23.84
C LYS A 105 -16.17 30.18 24.20
N ASP A 106 -16.76 30.58 25.32
CA ASP A 106 -18.06 30.06 25.76
C ASP A 106 -19.15 30.34 24.73
N LYS A 107 -19.12 31.51 24.08
CA LYS A 107 -19.98 31.87 22.96
C LYS A 107 -19.75 30.94 21.75
N ALA A 108 -18.50 30.63 21.41
CA ALA A 108 -18.20 29.70 20.32
C ALA A 108 -18.73 28.29 20.64
N ASP A 109 -18.59 27.84 21.89
CA ASP A 109 -19.09 26.52 22.33
C ASP A 109 -20.63 26.50 22.33
N ARG A 110 -21.30 27.55 22.80
CA ARG A 110 -22.78 27.66 22.73
C ARG A 110 -23.31 27.77 21.30
N ARG A 111 -22.57 28.36 20.36
CA ARG A 111 -22.93 28.35 18.93
C ARG A 111 -22.95 26.92 18.38
N LYS A 112 -21.96 26.10 18.72
CA LYS A 112 -21.95 24.68 18.35
C LYS A 112 -23.11 23.91 18.98
N GLU A 113 -23.40 24.15 20.25
CA GLU A 113 -24.57 23.55 20.91
C GLU A 113 -25.88 23.94 20.23
N LEU A 114 -26.00 25.19 19.76
CA LEU A 114 -27.18 25.65 19.03
C LEU A 114 -27.29 24.92 17.68
N ASP A 115 -26.19 24.77 16.94
CA ASP A 115 -26.20 24.02 15.68
C ASP A 115 -26.61 22.55 15.91
N VAL A 116 -26.11 21.89 16.95
CA VAL A 116 -26.53 20.52 17.34
C VAL A 116 -28.01 20.47 17.69
N ALA A 117 -28.52 21.44 18.48
CA ALA A 117 -29.93 21.50 18.85
C ALA A 117 -30.83 21.72 17.62
N LEU A 118 -30.40 22.55 16.68
CA LEU A 118 -31.12 22.81 15.43
C LEU A 118 -31.08 21.59 14.50
N GLN A 119 -29.95 20.90 14.38
CA GLN A 119 -29.88 19.64 13.64
C GLN A 119 -30.83 18.58 14.21
N ALA A 120 -30.87 18.42 15.54
CA ALA A 120 -31.79 17.52 16.22
C ALA A 120 -33.26 17.93 16.00
N LEU A 121 -33.55 19.23 16.03
CA LEU A 121 -34.88 19.77 15.71
C LEU A 121 -35.29 19.45 14.26
N GLY A 122 -34.37 19.57 13.29
CA GLY A 122 -34.63 19.21 11.90
C GLY A 122 -34.93 17.72 11.72
N ALA A 123 -34.16 16.84 12.37
CA ALA A 123 -34.42 15.40 12.35
C ALA A 123 -35.75 15.02 13.02
N ALA A 124 -36.10 15.68 14.14
CA ALA A 124 -37.38 15.51 14.81
C ALA A 124 -38.55 16.01 13.95
N ALA A 125 -38.39 17.17 13.30
CA ALA A 125 -39.39 17.73 12.39
C ALA A 125 -39.65 16.83 11.17
N GLU A 126 -38.59 16.19 10.65
CA GLU A 126 -38.74 15.22 9.57
C GLU A 126 -39.54 13.99 10.02
N THR A 127 -39.24 13.48 11.22
CA THR A 127 -39.93 12.30 11.78
C THR A 127 -41.39 12.61 12.12
N ALA A 128 -41.67 13.82 12.60
CA ALA A 128 -43.01 14.29 12.88
C ALA A 128 -43.85 14.49 11.61
N GLY A 129 -43.24 14.47 10.42
CA GLY A 129 -43.95 14.78 9.20
C GLY A 129 -44.42 16.23 9.23
N ALA A 130 -43.59 17.16 9.72
CA ALA A 130 -43.83 18.60 9.58
C ALA A 130 -43.77 18.94 8.08
N GLU A 131 -44.88 18.68 7.39
CA GLU A 131 -44.98 18.44 5.95
C GLU A 131 -44.73 19.72 5.12
N THR A 132 -43.92 19.53 4.08
CA THR A 132 -43.98 20.08 2.69
C THR A 132 -44.06 21.57 2.42
N GLN A 133 -44.40 22.44 3.38
CA GLN A 133 -44.52 23.87 3.13
C GLN A 133 -43.22 24.65 3.32
N ILE A 134 -42.23 24.03 3.98
CA ILE A 134 -40.92 24.63 4.21
C ILE A 134 -39.97 24.10 3.13
N PRO A 135 -39.43 24.97 2.25
CA PRO A 135 -38.52 24.55 1.17
C PRO A 135 -37.30 23.74 1.65
N ALA A 136 -36.84 23.97 2.89
CA ALA A 136 -35.74 23.22 3.49
C ALA A 136 -36.04 21.72 3.69
N ALA A 137 -37.31 21.30 3.75
CA ALA A 137 -37.69 19.89 3.83
C ALA A 137 -37.35 19.11 2.54
N GLU A 138 -37.43 19.77 1.37
CA GLU A 138 -37.03 19.16 0.09
C GLU A 138 -35.53 18.81 0.08
N GLY A 139 -34.70 19.64 0.72
CA GLY A 139 -33.27 19.39 0.88
C GLY A 139 -32.97 18.13 1.69
N VAL A 140 -33.76 17.85 2.73
CA VAL A 140 -33.60 16.63 3.54
C VAL A 140 -33.99 15.39 2.74
N VAL A 141 -35.10 15.46 1.99
CA VAL A 141 -35.54 14.35 1.11
C VAL A 141 -34.48 14.06 0.04
N ALA A 142 -33.94 15.08 -0.61
CA ALA A 142 -32.88 14.94 -1.60
C ALA A 142 -31.60 14.34 -0.99
N ALA A 143 -31.20 14.80 0.20
CA ALA A 143 -30.03 14.27 0.90
C ALA A 143 -30.22 12.79 1.31
N ARG A 144 -31.42 12.39 1.75
CA ARG A 144 -31.74 10.98 2.03
C ARG A 144 -31.67 10.11 0.78
N GLN A 145 -32.23 10.59 -0.33
CA GLN A 145 -32.15 9.87 -1.61
C GLN A 145 -30.70 9.71 -2.07
N ALA A 146 -29.89 10.75 -1.94
CA ALA A 146 -28.46 10.69 -2.26
C ALA A 146 -27.71 9.69 -1.35
N LEU A 147 -28.00 9.67 -0.05
CA LEU A 147 -27.40 8.69 0.87
C LEU A 147 -27.81 7.26 0.53
N ALA A 148 -29.08 7.02 0.25
CA ALA A 148 -29.57 5.69 -0.15
C ALA A 148 -28.92 5.22 -1.46
N GLN A 149 -28.76 6.12 -2.44
CA GLN A 149 -28.06 5.82 -3.68
C GLN A 149 -26.58 5.50 -3.44
N ALA A 150 -25.88 6.32 -2.64
CA ALA A 150 -24.48 6.10 -2.32
C ALA A 150 -24.26 4.76 -1.58
N GLN A 151 -25.18 4.38 -0.68
CA GLN A 151 -25.15 3.07 -0.01
C GLN A 151 -25.37 1.92 -0.99
N ALA A 152 -26.34 2.04 -1.89
CA ALA A 152 -26.58 1.03 -2.93
C ALA A 152 -25.36 0.87 -3.86
N ASP A 153 -24.74 1.98 -4.25
CA ASP A 153 -23.52 1.99 -5.06
C ASP A 153 -22.35 1.32 -4.33
N LEU A 154 -22.17 1.61 -3.03
CA LEU A 154 -21.16 0.96 -2.20
C LEU A 154 -21.37 -0.55 -2.09
N ASP A 155 -22.60 -1.00 -1.85
CA ASP A 155 -22.95 -2.43 -1.79
C ASP A 155 -22.63 -3.13 -3.11
N GLU A 156 -22.92 -2.48 -4.24
CA GLU A 156 -22.54 -2.97 -5.57
C GLU A 156 -21.01 -3.10 -5.71
N LYS A 157 -20.24 -2.08 -5.30
CA LYS A 157 -18.76 -2.11 -5.40
C LYS A 157 -18.13 -3.14 -4.47
N LEU A 158 -18.69 -3.34 -3.28
CA LEU A 158 -18.30 -4.42 -2.37
C LEU A 158 -18.51 -5.80 -2.98
N ALA A 159 -19.66 -6.01 -3.64
CA ALA A 159 -19.95 -7.26 -4.34
C ALA A 159 -18.99 -7.49 -5.52
N ALA A 160 -18.69 -6.44 -6.30
CA ALA A 160 -17.73 -6.50 -7.40
C ALA A 160 -16.30 -6.82 -6.90
N PHE A 161 -15.84 -6.16 -5.83
CA PHE A 161 -14.55 -6.44 -5.20
C PHE A 161 -14.45 -7.89 -4.73
N LYS A 162 -15.47 -8.39 -4.03
CA LYS A 162 -15.51 -9.80 -3.59
C LYS A 162 -15.43 -10.75 -4.78
N THR A 163 -16.19 -10.49 -5.84
CA THR A 163 -16.19 -11.30 -7.07
C THR A 163 -14.80 -11.34 -7.72
N ALA A 164 -14.14 -10.19 -7.87
CA ALA A 164 -12.80 -10.09 -8.44
C ALA A 164 -11.77 -10.87 -7.61
N ARG A 165 -11.83 -10.74 -6.28
CA ARG A 165 -10.93 -11.45 -5.36
C ARG A 165 -11.15 -12.96 -5.39
N ASP A 166 -12.41 -13.39 -5.38
CA ASP A 166 -12.76 -14.82 -5.42
C ASP A 166 -12.36 -15.44 -6.77
N ALA A 167 -12.48 -14.70 -7.88
CA ALA A 167 -11.99 -15.11 -9.20
C ALA A 167 -10.46 -15.29 -9.21
N LEU A 168 -9.70 -14.31 -8.69
CA LEU A 168 -8.24 -14.42 -8.54
C LEU A 168 -7.84 -15.67 -7.74
N GLY A 169 -8.50 -15.91 -6.60
CA GLY A 169 -8.23 -17.08 -5.77
C GLY A 169 -8.56 -18.41 -6.45
N SER A 170 -9.68 -18.48 -7.17
CA SER A 170 -10.09 -19.69 -7.89
C SER A 170 -9.13 -20.01 -9.04
N GLU A 171 -8.80 -19.02 -9.87
CA GLU A 171 -7.89 -19.22 -11.00
C GLU A 171 -6.47 -19.53 -10.54
N GLN A 172 -6.00 -18.90 -9.45
CA GLN A 172 -4.71 -19.26 -8.85
C GLN A 172 -4.64 -20.73 -8.46
N LYS A 173 -5.70 -21.25 -7.83
CA LYS A 173 -5.76 -22.66 -7.44
C LYS A 173 -5.78 -23.58 -8.67
N GLU A 174 -6.57 -23.24 -9.67
CA GLU A 174 -6.67 -24.00 -10.92
C GLU A 174 -5.32 -24.07 -11.66
N HIS A 175 -4.69 -22.92 -11.91
CA HIS A 175 -3.42 -22.87 -12.64
C HIS A 175 -2.27 -23.51 -11.87
N THR A 176 -2.23 -23.38 -10.54
CA THR A 176 -1.24 -24.10 -9.72
C THR A 176 -1.42 -25.61 -9.84
N GLY A 177 -2.67 -26.10 -9.90
CA GLY A 177 -2.99 -27.50 -10.15
C GLY A 177 -2.51 -27.97 -11.52
N ILE A 178 -2.86 -27.24 -12.58
CA ILE A 178 -2.45 -27.54 -13.96
C ILE A 178 -0.92 -27.60 -14.08
N ILE A 179 -0.21 -26.61 -13.53
CA ILE A 179 1.26 -26.58 -13.57
C ILE A 179 1.83 -27.79 -12.83
N GLY A 180 1.29 -28.11 -11.64
CA GLY A 180 1.70 -29.29 -10.88
C GLY A 180 1.49 -30.61 -11.63
N GLU A 181 0.36 -30.76 -12.32
CA GLU A 181 0.09 -31.93 -13.17
C GLU A 181 1.09 -32.03 -14.34
N ARG A 182 1.40 -30.91 -15.00
CA ARG A 182 2.40 -30.89 -16.09
C ARG A 182 3.80 -31.20 -15.60
N GLU A 183 4.19 -30.69 -14.44
CA GLU A 183 5.47 -31.01 -13.80
C GLU A 183 5.54 -32.50 -13.40
N ALA A 184 4.43 -33.08 -12.94
CA ALA A 184 4.33 -34.50 -12.67
C ALA A 184 4.45 -35.36 -13.94
N GLU A 185 3.82 -34.95 -15.05
CA GLU A 185 3.95 -35.61 -16.36
C GLU A 185 5.37 -35.53 -16.94
N TYR A 186 6.10 -34.44 -16.66
CA TYR A 186 7.47 -34.26 -17.14
C TYR A 186 8.48 -35.20 -16.46
N ARG A 187 8.27 -35.50 -15.17
CA ARG A 187 9.20 -36.30 -14.36
C ARG A 187 9.61 -37.64 -14.99
N PRO A 188 8.68 -38.53 -15.43
CA PRO A 188 9.08 -39.79 -16.08
C PRO A 188 9.80 -39.57 -17.42
N VAL A 189 9.53 -38.47 -18.14
CA VAL A 189 10.21 -38.14 -19.40
C VAL A 189 11.66 -37.72 -19.15
N ALA A 190 11.91 -36.94 -18.08
CA ALA A 190 13.26 -36.57 -17.67
C ALA A 190 14.09 -37.80 -17.23
N ASP A 191 13.48 -38.73 -16.50
CA ASP A 191 14.11 -39.99 -16.09
C ASP A 191 14.45 -40.87 -17.31
N ALA A 192 13.54 -40.95 -18.29
CA ALA A 192 13.77 -41.68 -19.55
C ALA A 192 14.92 -41.07 -20.37
N LEU A 193 14.99 -39.74 -20.47
CA LEU A 193 16.10 -39.05 -21.14
C LEU A 193 17.44 -39.29 -20.45
N THR A 194 17.46 -39.25 -19.11
CA THR A 194 18.67 -39.54 -18.31
C THR A 194 19.13 -40.97 -18.56
N THR A 195 18.19 -41.92 -18.58
CA THR A 195 18.45 -43.34 -18.86
C THR A 195 19.00 -43.55 -20.26
N ALA A 196 18.35 -42.98 -21.28
CA ALA A 196 18.79 -43.09 -22.67
C ALA A 196 20.19 -42.50 -22.89
N SER A 197 20.49 -41.37 -22.23
CA SER A 197 21.81 -40.73 -22.28
C SER A 197 22.89 -41.60 -21.62
N ALA A 198 22.57 -42.28 -20.52
CA ALA A 198 23.47 -43.24 -19.90
C ALA A 198 23.73 -44.45 -20.81
N THR A 199 22.70 -44.98 -21.49
CA THR A 199 22.83 -46.10 -22.44
C THR A 199 23.73 -45.74 -23.63
N VAL A 200 23.56 -44.56 -24.23
CA VAL A 200 24.43 -44.08 -25.32
C VAL A 200 25.88 -43.99 -24.86
N THR A 201 26.10 -43.50 -23.64
CA THR A 201 27.44 -43.38 -23.05
C THR A 201 28.09 -44.74 -22.83
N ASP A 202 27.35 -45.71 -22.29
CA ASP A 202 27.85 -47.06 -22.04
C ASP A 202 28.18 -47.81 -23.34
N LEU A 203 27.26 -47.80 -24.31
CA LEU A 203 27.47 -48.42 -25.61
C LEU A 203 28.65 -47.78 -26.35
N GLY A 204 28.79 -46.45 -26.29
CA GLY A 204 29.93 -45.75 -26.87
C GLY A 204 31.27 -46.17 -26.26
N ARG A 205 31.32 -46.41 -24.94
CA ARG A 205 32.51 -46.96 -24.28
C ARG A 205 32.82 -48.37 -24.74
N ARG A 206 31.80 -49.23 -24.91
CA ARG A 206 31.97 -50.61 -25.37
C ARG A 206 32.49 -50.68 -26.80
N VAL A 207 31.93 -49.88 -27.71
CA VAL A 207 32.43 -49.77 -29.10
C VAL A 207 33.88 -49.31 -29.12
N SER A 208 34.21 -48.24 -28.37
CA SER A 208 35.59 -47.74 -28.30
C SER A 208 36.57 -48.73 -27.68
N ALA A 209 36.13 -49.54 -26.72
CA ALA A 209 36.95 -50.60 -26.12
C ALA A 209 37.24 -51.72 -27.14
N ALA A 210 36.23 -52.14 -27.91
CA ALA A 210 36.40 -53.12 -28.98
C ALA A 210 37.36 -52.61 -30.08
N GLU A 211 37.23 -51.36 -30.50
CA GLU A 211 38.14 -50.72 -31.46
C GLU A 211 39.59 -50.74 -30.98
N LYS A 212 39.84 -50.37 -29.71
CA LYS A 212 41.20 -50.40 -29.14
C LYS A 212 41.79 -51.80 -29.07
N GLU A 213 40.96 -52.82 -28.78
CA GLU A 213 41.43 -54.20 -28.74
C GLU A 213 41.71 -54.74 -30.15
N ILE A 214 40.89 -54.39 -31.14
CA ILE A 214 41.18 -54.67 -32.56
C ILE A 214 42.54 -54.07 -32.95
N ASP A 215 42.78 -52.79 -32.67
CA ASP A 215 44.07 -52.12 -32.96
C ASP A 215 45.24 -52.82 -32.27
N ARG A 216 45.05 -53.24 -31.02
CA ARG A 216 46.06 -53.99 -30.27
C ARG A 216 46.35 -55.34 -30.94
N LEU A 217 45.32 -56.11 -31.27
CA LEU A 217 45.44 -57.43 -31.89
C LEU A 217 46.04 -57.34 -33.30
N GLN A 218 45.72 -56.30 -34.07
CA GLN A 218 46.35 -56.04 -35.38
C GLN A 218 47.86 -55.78 -35.25
N ASN A 219 48.27 -55.05 -34.21
CA ASN A 219 49.70 -54.85 -33.89
C ASN A 219 50.37 -56.18 -33.47
N GLU A 220 49.69 -57.01 -32.70
CA GLU A 220 50.18 -58.35 -32.30
C GLU A 220 50.28 -59.30 -33.51
N LEU A 221 49.28 -59.32 -34.39
CA LEU A 221 49.27 -60.10 -35.63
C LEU A 221 50.47 -59.76 -36.52
N SER A 222 50.71 -58.46 -36.71
CA SER A 222 51.85 -57.97 -37.50
C SER A 222 53.19 -58.46 -36.95
N LYS A 223 53.35 -58.46 -35.61
CA LYS A 223 54.57 -58.98 -34.95
C LYS A 223 54.69 -60.50 -35.06
N ALA A 224 53.58 -61.24 -34.91
CA ALA A 224 53.57 -62.70 -35.04
C ALA A 224 53.91 -63.16 -36.46
N GLN A 225 53.38 -62.48 -37.47
CA GLN A 225 53.70 -62.73 -38.88
C GLN A 225 55.18 -62.43 -39.21
N GLN A 226 55.73 -61.32 -38.69
CA GLN A 226 57.16 -61.02 -38.84
C GLN A 226 58.05 -62.07 -38.17
N ALA A 227 57.66 -62.58 -37.00
CA ALA A 227 58.39 -63.63 -36.29
C ALA A 227 58.32 -65.00 -36.98
N GLN A 228 57.22 -65.31 -37.69
CA GLN A 228 57.11 -66.53 -38.52
C GLN A 228 57.93 -66.44 -39.82
N ALA A 229 58.02 -65.25 -40.42
CA ALA A 229 58.82 -65.01 -41.61
C ALA A 229 60.33 -64.92 -41.33
N ALA A 230 60.75 -64.90 -40.05
CA ALA A 230 62.15 -64.86 -39.68
C ALA A 230 62.85 -66.20 -40.02
N PRO A 231 63.98 -66.17 -40.73
CA PRO A 231 64.73 -67.39 -41.07
C PRO A 231 65.20 -68.12 -39.82
N ALA A 232 65.22 -69.46 -39.87
CA ALA A 232 65.73 -70.29 -38.78
C ALA A 232 67.16 -69.84 -38.39
N PRO A 233 67.47 -69.71 -37.09
CA PRO A 233 68.79 -69.26 -36.67
C PRO A 233 69.86 -70.25 -37.16
N ALA A 234 70.92 -69.71 -37.77
CA ALA A 234 72.10 -70.49 -38.10
C ALA A 234 72.77 -70.97 -36.80
N GLU A 235 73.28 -72.21 -36.81
CA GLU A 235 73.93 -72.84 -35.65
C GLU A 235 75.04 -71.94 -35.06
N GLY A 236 74.89 -71.53 -33.80
CA GLY A 236 75.90 -70.77 -33.04
C GLY A 236 75.52 -69.34 -32.60
N GLN A 237 74.33 -68.84 -32.93
CA GLN A 237 73.85 -67.53 -32.45
C GLN A 237 73.09 -67.60 -31.11
N PRO A 238 73.08 -66.51 -30.31
CA PRO A 238 72.34 -66.47 -29.04
C PRO A 238 70.86 -66.77 -29.27
N ALA A 239 70.22 -67.35 -28.24
CA ALA A 239 68.90 -67.97 -28.29
C ALA A 239 67.89 -67.22 -29.20
N PRO A 240 67.11 -67.95 -30.02
CA PRO A 240 66.13 -67.33 -30.91
C PRO A 240 65.19 -66.42 -30.12
N PRO A 241 64.69 -65.32 -30.74
CA PRO A 241 63.67 -64.50 -30.12
C PRO A 241 62.53 -65.40 -29.63
N PRO A 242 61.94 -65.12 -28.45
CA PRO A 242 60.91 -65.97 -27.89
C PRO A 242 59.81 -66.19 -28.93
N LYS A 243 59.48 -67.46 -29.18
CA LYS A 243 58.40 -67.82 -30.09
C LYS A 243 57.13 -67.07 -29.66
N PRO A 244 56.36 -66.50 -30.60
CA PRO A 244 55.07 -65.91 -30.28
C PRO A 244 54.22 -66.92 -29.51
N THR A 245 53.64 -66.50 -28.39
CA THR A 245 52.80 -67.34 -27.53
C THR A 245 51.44 -67.67 -28.15
N ARG A 246 51.03 -66.92 -29.18
CA ARG A 246 49.80 -67.11 -29.96
C ARG A 246 50.13 -67.20 -31.45
N SER A 247 49.41 -68.04 -32.17
CA SER A 247 49.52 -68.17 -33.63
C SER A 247 48.79 -67.03 -34.36
N PRO A 248 49.21 -66.66 -35.59
CA PRO A 248 48.50 -65.67 -36.41
C PRO A 248 47.02 -66.01 -36.63
N ASP A 249 46.68 -67.29 -36.81
CA ASP A 249 45.30 -67.73 -37.01
C ASP A 249 44.43 -67.51 -35.77
N GLU A 250 44.98 -67.74 -34.56
CA GLU A 250 44.30 -67.44 -33.30
C GLU A 250 44.09 -65.93 -33.10
N ILE A 251 45.09 -65.11 -33.45
CA ILE A 251 44.98 -63.66 -33.35
C ILE A 251 43.95 -63.13 -34.35
N GLN A 252 43.92 -63.67 -35.58
CA GLN A 252 42.92 -63.28 -36.58
C GLN A 252 41.50 -63.65 -36.14
N ALA A 253 41.30 -64.82 -35.56
CA ALA A 253 39.99 -65.21 -35.02
C ALA A 253 39.52 -64.27 -33.88
N ASP A 254 40.43 -63.83 -33.01
CA ASP A 254 40.12 -62.83 -31.97
C ASP A 254 39.77 -61.46 -32.58
N ILE A 255 40.45 -61.04 -33.67
CA ILE A 255 40.12 -59.81 -34.42
C ILE A 255 38.71 -59.91 -35.00
N ASP A 256 38.40 -60.97 -35.74
CA ASP A 256 37.09 -61.17 -36.39
C ASP A 256 35.95 -61.15 -35.35
N LYS A 257 36.19 -61.73 -34.18
CA LYS A 257 35.26 -61.69 -33.05
C LYS A 257 35.04 -60.26 -32.55
N HIS A 258 36.09 -59.50 -32.29
CA HIS A 258 35.95 -58.13 -31.80
C HIS A 258 35.39 -57.18 -32.86
N GLU A 259 35.64 -57.43 -34.16
CA GLU A 259 34.98 -56.71 -35.27
C GLU A 259 33.47 -56.96 -35.28
N ALA A 260 33.04 -58.21 -35.12
CA ALA A 260 31.62 -58.53 -34.99
C ALA A 260 30.98 -57.87 -33.75
N GLU A 261 31.69 -57.86 -32.61
CA GLU A 261 31.25 -57.17 -31.38
C GLU A 261 31.16 -55.64 -31.56
N ARG A 262 32.14 -55.03 -32.26
CA ARG A 262 32.12 -53.60 -32.63
C ARG A 262 30.92 -53.29 -33.50
N ASP A 263 30.69 -54.06 -34.56
CA ASP A 263 29.62 -53.78 -35.53
C ASP A 263 28.23 -53.95 -34.89
N ALA A 264 28.05 -54.99 -34.07
CA ALA A 264 26.84 -55.16 -33.28
C ALA A 264 26.66 -54.02 -32.25
N GLY A 265 27.74 -53.63 -31.56
CA GLY A 265 27.75 -52.51 -30.62
C GLY A 265 27.43 -51.17 -31.29
N GLN A 266 27.92 -50.95 -32.51
CA GLN A 266 27.67 -49.75 -33.29
C GLN A 266 26.20 -49.66 -33.73
N GLN A 267 25.61 -50.76 -34.18
CA GLN A 267 24.16 -50.81 -34.47
C GLN A 267 23.32 -50.50 -33.23
N GLN A 268 23.69 -51.07 -32.06
CA GLN A 268 23.02 -50.76 -30.79
C GLN A 268 23.19 -49.29 -30.39
N LEU A 269 24.38 -48.73 -30.60
CA LEU A 269 24.67 -47.32 -30.30
C LEU A 269 23.82 -46.38 -31.17
N ASP A 270 23.68 -46.67 -32.46
CA ASP A 270 22.87 -45.84 -33.36
C ASP A 270 21.38 -45.91 -33.00
N GLN A 271 20.87 -47.08 -32.61
CA GLN A 271 19.51 -47.21 -32.07
C GLN A 271 19.33 -46.45 -30.74
N ALA A 272 20.31 -46.56 -29.83
CA ALA A 272 20.25 -45.83 -28.55
C ALA A 272 20.31 -44.32 -28.75
N ARG A 273 21.07 -43.82 -29.74
CA ARG A 273 21.10 -42.39 -30.10
C ARG A 273 19.75 -41.91 -30.65
N GLN A 274 19.08 -42.72 -31.46
CA GLN A 274 17.72 -42.41 -31.92
C GLN A 274 16.75 -42.31 -30.73
N GLN A 275 16.79 -43.29 -29.82
CA GLN A 275 15.97 -43.26 -28.60
C GLN A 275 16.28 -42.06 -27.71
N GLN A 276 17.55 -41.68 -27.56
CA GLN A 276 17.95 -40.48 -26.83
C GLN A 276 17.40 -39.21 -27.49
N ALA A 277 17.45 -39.10 -28.82
CA ALA A 277 16.92 -37.96 -29.55
C ALA A 277 15.38 -37.85 -29.42
N GLU A 278 14.67 -38.98 -29.45
CA GLU A 278 13.22 -39.01 -29.22
C GLU A 278 12.86 -38.62 -27.79
N ALA A 279 13.59 -39.14 -26.79
CA ALA A 279 13.41 -38.78 -25.38
C ALA A 279 13.70 -37.29 -25.15
N GLN A 280 14.73 -36.74 -25.80
CA GLN A 280 15.06 -35.31 -25.73
C GLN A 280 13.93 -34.47 -26.30
N LYS A 281 13.43 -34.81 -27.50
CA LYS A 281 12.30 -34.12 -28.11
C LYS A 281 11.05 -34.16 -27.22
N ALA A 282 10.78 -35.29 -26.57
CA ALA A 282 9.67 -35.41 -25.62
C ALA A 282 9.87 -34.52 -24.38
N ALA A 283 11.10 -34.47 -23.82
CA ALA A 283 11.44 -33.63 -22.69
C ALA A 283 11.30 -32.14 -23.01
N ASP A 284 11.79 -31.72 -24.18
CA ASP A 284 11.68 -30.34 -24.65
C ASP A 284 10.22 -29.93 -24.87
N ALA A 285 9.41 -30.81 -25.47
CA ALA A 285 7.98 -30.56 -25.66
C ALA A 285 7.25 -30.36 -24.32
N LYS A 286 7.52 -31.21 -23.32
CA LYS A 286 6.92 -31.07 -21.98
C LYS A 286 7.42 -29.83 -21.24
N THR A 287 8.69 -29.49 -21.38
CA THR A 287 9.24 -28.25 -20.82
C THR A 287 8.58 -27.02 -21.44
N ALA A 288 8.32 -27.03 -22.75
CA ALA A 288 7.60 -25.97 -23.44
C ALA A 288 6.14 -25.86 -22.97
N GLU A 289 5.44 -26.99 -22.76
CA GLU A 289 4.09 -27.01 -22.20
C GLU A 289 4.04 -26.39 -20.79
N ILE A 290 4.98 -26.76 -19.91
CA ILE A 290 5.08 -26.20 -18.55
C ILE A 290 5.33 -24.69 -18.61
N ARG A 291 6.25 -24.25 -19.49
CA ARG A 291 6.56 -22.83 -19.67
C ARG A 291 5.33 -22.05 -20.15
N ALA A 292 4.66 -22.55 -21.19
CA ALA A 292 3.46 -21.93 -21.72
C ALA A 292 2.34 -21.83 -20.66
N ALA A 293 2.17 -22.85 -19.81
CA ALA A 293 1.22 -22.80 -18.71
C ALA A 293 1.59 -21.74 -17.65
N LYS A 294 2.89 -21.60 -17.34
CA LYS A 294 3.39 -20.55 -16.41
C LYS A 294 3.22 -19.15 -16.98
N ASP A 295 3.54 -18.96 -18.26
CA ASP A 295 3.42 -17.67 -18.94
C ASP A 295 1.94 -17.24 -19.05
N ALA A 296 1.06 -18.17 -19.45
CA ALA A 296 -0.38 -17.92 -19.50
C ALA A 296 -0.96 -17.58 -18.12
N TRP A 297 -0.51 -18.26 -17.07
CA TRP A 297 -0.90 -17.92 -15.70
C TRP A 297 -0.39 -16.55 -15.28
N ALA A 298 0.85 -16.18 -15.62
CA ALA A 298 1.40 -14.88 -15.28
C ALA A 298 0.60 -13.72 -15.90
N GLU A 299 0.26 -13.83 -17.19
CA GLU A 299 -0.58 -12.84 -17.90
C GLU A 299 -1.98 -12.73 -17.28
N ARG A 300 -2.60 -13.89 -17.02
CA ARG A 300 -3.94 -13.93 -16.44
C ARG A 300 -3.97 -13.38 -15.02
N LYS A 301 -2.97 -13.72 -14.20
CA LYS A 301 -2.79 -13.21 -12.85
C LYS A 301 -2.66 -11.69 -12.86
N ALA A 302 -1.85 -11.12 -13.75
CA ALA A 302 -1.71 -9.67 -13.87
C ALA A 302 -3.07 -8.99 -14.14
N THR A 303 -3.84 -9.51 -15.10
CA THR A 303 -5.19 -9.01 -15.42
C THR A 303 -6.13 -9.06 -14.20
N LEU A 304 -6.12 -10.17 -13.46
CA LEU A 304 -6.98 -10.33 -12.28
C LEU A 304 -6.54 -9.45 -11.12
N THR A 305 -5.24 -9.27 -10.93
CA THR A 305 -4.69 -8.34 -9.93
C THR A 305 -5.10 -6.90 -10.23
N GLU A 306 -4.99 -6.46 -11.48
CA GLU A 306 -5.49 -5.15 -11.91
C GLU A 306 -7.00 -5.01 -11.67
N ALA A 307 -7.79 -6.04 -11.97
CA ALA A 307 -9.23 -6.03 -11.71
C ALA A 307 -9.56 -5.89 -10.21
N VAL A 308 -8.81 -6.57 -9.33
CA VAL A 308 -8.96 -6.43 -7.88
C VAL A 308 -8.61 -5.02 -7.42
N GLN A 309 -7.49 -4.46 -7.89
CA GLN A 309 -7.06 -3.09 -7.55
C GLN A 309 -8.09 -2.05 -8.03
N ALA A 310 -8.60 -2.20 -9.24
CA ALA A 310 -9.63 -1.31 -9.78
C ALA A 310 -10.93 -1.40 -8.96
N ALA A 311 -11.34 -2.60 -8.56
CA ALA A 311 -12.53 -2.79 -7.72
C ALA A 311 -12.33 -2.22 -6.30
N GLU A 312 -11.13 -2.33 -5.74
CA GLU A 312 -10.78 -1.75 -4.44
C GLU A 312 -10.81 -0.22 -4.48
N ALA A 313 -10.22 0.39 -5.52
CA ALA A 313 -10.26 1.84 -5.72
C ALA A 313 -11.71 2.34 -5.90
N ALA A 314 -12.52 1.63 -6.71
CA ALA A 314 -13.93 1.98 -6.90
C ALA A 314 -14.73 1.89 -5.59
N LYS A 315 -14.46 0.88 -4.76
CA LYS A 315 -15.03 0.75 -3.42
C LYS A 315 -14.63 1.93 -2.53
N ALA A 316 -13.35 2.31 -2.50
CA ALA A 316 -12.88 3.45 -1.70
C ALA A 316 -13.58 4.77 -2.11
N THR A 317 -13.75 5.02 -3.41
CA THR A 317 -14.53 6.16 -3.91
C THR A 317 -16.00 6.11 -3.47
N ALA A 318 -16.61 4.92 -3.47
CA ALA A 318 -17.99 4.76 -2.99
C ALA A 318 -18.12 4.99 -1.47
N ASP A 319 -17.15 4.53 -0.68
CA ASP A 319 -17.06 4.81 0.77
C ASP A 319 -16.99 6.33 1.04
N GLU A 320 -16.15 7.05 0.29
CA GLU A 320 -16.07 8.52 0.36
C GLU A 320 -17.39 9.20 -0.02
N ALA A 321 -18.09 8.69 -1.04
CA ALA A 321 -19.40 9.19 -1.45
C ALA A 321 -20.46 9.00 -0.35
N VAL A 322 -20.45 7.86 0.36
CA VAL A 322 -21.32 7.62 1.51
C VAL A 322 -21.00 8.61 2.64
N ALA A 323 -19.73 8.83 2.96
CA ALA A 323 -19.32 9.80 3.98
C ALA A 323 -19.76 11.23 3.61
N ALA A 324 -19.61 11.63 2.35
CA ALA A 324 -20.07 12.92 1.85
C ALA A 324 -21.60 13.06 1.93
N ALA A 325 -22.35 12.01 1.57
CA ALA A 325 -23.80 11.99 1.68
C ALA A 325 -24.29 12.04 3.13
N GLN A 326 -23.56 11.41 4.07
CA GLN A 326 -23.82 11.51 5.51
C GLN A 326 -23.62 12.95 6.01
N THR A 327 -22.54 13.63 5.61
CA THR A 327 -22.37 15.05 5.95
C THR A 327 -23.47 15.93 5.32
N ALA A 328 -23.91 15.61 4.10
CA ALA A 328 -24.96 16.35 3.42
C ALA A 328 -26.32 16.22 4.13
N ILE A 329 -26.67 15.04 4.67
CA ILE A 329 -27.93 14.87 5.41
C ILE A 329 -27.89 15.63 6.75
N GLU A 330 -26.76 15.66 7.45
CA GLU A 330 -26.58 16.44 8.67
C GLU A 330 -26.76 17.95 8.40
N ALA A 331 -26.14 18.46 7.33
CA ALA A 331 -26.31 19.84 6.90
C ALA A 331 -27.75 20.16 6.49
N ALA A 332 -28.43 19.23 5.81
CA ALA A 332 -29.84 19.39 5.45
C ALA A 332 -30.74 19.44 6.69
N HIS A 333 -30.50 18.59 7.69
CA HIS A 333 -31.21 18.62 8.98
C HIS A 333 -30.97 19.93 9.74
N LEU A 334 -29.74 20.43 9.78
CA LEU A 334 -29.44 21.72 10.38
C LEU A 334 -30.23 22.87 9.72
N ASN A 335 -30.25 22.92 8.38
CA ASN A 335 -31.00 23.93 7.64
C ASN A 335 -32.51 23.81 7.85
N PHE A 336 -33.02 22.58 7.89
CA PHE A 336 -34.43 22.34 8.14
C PHE A 336 -34.83 22.73 9.56
N GLY A 337 -34.01 22.39 10.56
CA GLY A 337 -34.24 22.80 11.94
C GLY A 337 -34.17 24.31 12.15
N ARG A 338 -33.26 25.01 11.46
CA ARG A 338 -33.24 26.48 11.39
C ARG A 338 -34.55 27.04 10.85
N ALA A 339 -35.03 26.51 9.73
CA ALA A 339 -36.28 26.96 9.13
C ALA A 339 -37.49 26.71 10.06
N ILE A 340 -37.53 25.57 10.76
CA ILE A 340 -38.55 25.26 11.77
C ILE A 340 -38.47 26.23 12.95
N PHE A 341 -37.27 26.50 13.44
CA PHE A 341 -37.03 27.43 14.54
C PHE A 341 -37.46 28.87 14.20
N GLU A 342 -37.16 29.32 12.97
CA GLU A 342 -37.50 30.66 12.46
C GLU A 342 -38.99 30.82 12.12
N ALA A 343 -39.65 29.76 11.64
CA ALA A 343 -41.09 29.76 11.39
C ALA A 343 -41.93 29.96 12.67
N GLY A 344 -41.30 29.86 13.84
CA GLY A 344 -41.94 30.03 15.13
C GLY A 344 -42.80 28.82 15.53
N PRO A 345 -43.43 28.84 16.72
CA PRO A 345 -44.18 27.70 17.26
C PRO A 345 -45.52 27.55 16.54
N ALA A 346 -45.48 27.15 15.28
CA ALA A 346 -46.61 26.67 14.52
C ALA A 346 -46.45 25.15 14.32
N ALA A 347 -46.16 24.38 15.38
CA ALA A 347 -46.01 22.95 15.18
C ALA A 347 -46.27 22.12 16.43
N GLU A 348 -46.90 20.98 16.17
CA GLU A 348 -47.23 19.82 16.98
C GLU A 348 -46.52 19.64 18.33
N LYS A 349 -47.25 19.05 19.29
CA LYS A 349 -46.71 18.65 20.61
C LYS A 349 -45.41 17.84 20.53
N SER A 350 -45.18 17.12 19.44
CA SER A 350 -43.98 16.32 19.17
C SER A 350 -42.69 17.14 19.05
N LEU A 351 -42.78 18.43 18.71
CA LEU A 351 -41.61 19.32 18.52
C LEU A 351 -41.35 20.27 19.70
N ALA A 352 -42.22 20.26 20.71
CA ALA A 352 -42.13 21.22 21.83
C ALA A 352 -40.81 21.12 22.62
N GLU A 353 -40.32 19.90 22.86
CA GLU A 353 -39.06 19.66 23.56
C GLU A 353 -37.83 20.13 22.74
N PRO A 354 -37.61 19.68 21.49
CA PRO A 354 -36.45 20.11 20.71
C PRO A 354 -36.47 21.62 20.39
N VAL A 355 -37.65 22.21 20.16
CA VAL A 355 -37.78 23.68 20.02
C VAL A 355 -37.39 24.38 21.33
N GLY A 356 -37.84 23.88 22.48
CA GLY A 356 -37.48 24.43 23.79
C GLY A 356 -35.98 24.39 24.06
N THR A 357 -35.30 23.28 23.71
CA THR A 357 -33.85 23.17 23.82
C THR A 357 -33.13 24.20 22.96
N ALA A 358 -33.50 24.33 21.68
CA ALA A 358 -32.90 25.32 20.78
C ALA A 358 -33.14 26.76 21.28
N GLN A 359 -34.32 27.07 21.82
CA GLN A 359 -34.64 28.37 22.41
C GLN A 359 -33.80 28.68 23.64
N GLN A 360 -33.58 27.70 24.52
CA GLN A 360 -32.76 27.87 25.72
C GLN A 360 -31.30 28.19 25.35
N VAL A 361 -30.73 27.49 24.37
CA VAL A 361 -29.35 27.74 23.92
C VAL A 361 -29.25 29.10 23.21
N ALA A 362 -30.23 29.45 22.38
CA ALA A 362 -30.30 30.76 21.73
C ALA A 362 -30.38 31.92 22.74
N ALA A 363 -31.19 31.78 23.79
CA ALA A 363 -31.29 32.78 24.87
C ALA A 363 -29.99 32.92 25.67
N ALA A 364 -29.28 31.80 25.91
CA ALA A 364 -27.98 31.82 26.55
C ALA A 364 -26.92 32.55 25.70
N LEU A 365 -26.98 32.39 24.37
CA LEU A 365 -26.11 33.11 23.43
C LEU A 365 -26.34 34.62 23.45
N VAL A 366 -27.59 35.07 23.47
CA VAL A 366 -27.92 36.50 23.58
C VAL A 366 -27.34 37.07 24.88
N THR A 367 -27.52 36.37 26.00
CA THR A 367 -26.92 36.78 27.29
C THR A 367 -25.39 36.88 27.22
N LEU A 368 -24.71 35.93 26.59
CA LEU A 368 -23.26 35.95 26.41
C LEU A 368 -22.80 37.09 25.48
N ASP A 369 -23.58 37.41 24.44
CA ASP A 369 -23.31 38.54 23.55
C ASP A 369 -23.39 39.87 24.29
N GLU A 370 -24.41 40.05 25.11
CA GLU A 370 -24.57 41.23 25.97
C GLU A 370 -23.41 41.35 26.97
N GLN A 371 -23.04 40.26 27.66
CA GLN A 371 -21.92 40.24 28.60
C GLN A 371 -20.58 40.53 27.93
N THR A 372 -20.36 39.97 26.73
CA THR A 372 -19.12 40.21 25.97
C THR A 372 -19.05 41.68 25.55
N ALA A 373 -20.15 42.24 25.02
CA ALA A 373 -20.22 43.64 24.62
C ALA A 373 -20.01 44.59 25.81
N GLU A 374 -20.61 44.30 26.97
CA GLU A 374 -20.41 45.07 28.21
C GLU A 374 -18.95 45.04 28.66
N LYS A 375 -18.33 43.85 28.73
CA LYS A 375 -16.93 43.72 29.17
C LYS A 375 -15.94 44.32 28.17
N GLN A 376 -16.27 44.30 26.89
CA GLN A 376 -15.49 44.93 25.85
C GLN A 376 -15.60 46.47 25.91
N ALA A 377 -16.79 47.01 26.15
CA ALA A 377 -16.98 48.44 26.42
C ALA A 377 -16.25 48.89 27.71
N GLU A 378 -16.30 48.10 28.79
CA GLU A 378 -15.56 48.36 30.03
C GLU A 378 -14.04 48.38 29.78
N ARG A 379 -13.53 47.48 28.94
CA ARG A 379 -12.12 47.44 28.55
C ARG A 379 -11.72 48.66 27.72
N GLU A 380 -12.53 49.08 26.75
CA GLU A 380 -12.24 50.23 25.89
C GLU A 380 -12.30 51.56 26.66
N THR A 381 -13.22 51.70 27.63
CA THR A 381 -13.25 52.88 28.51
C THR A 381 -12.02 52.97 29.42
N LEU A 382 -11.51 51.84 29.93
CA LEU A 382 -10.27 51.79 30.72
C LEU A 382 -9.01 52.09 29.89
N LYS A 383 -8.96 51.62 28.64
CA LYS A 383 -7.89 51.96 27.67
C LYS A 383 -7.91 53.44 27.25
N GLY A 384 -9.10 53.98 26.95
CA GLY A 384 -9.27 55.39 26.60
C GLY A 384 -8.93 56.34 27.77
N GLY A 385 -9.11 55.88 29.01
CA GLY A 385 -8.63 56.59 30.21
C GLY A 385 -7.11 56.56 30.39
N THR A 386 -6.43 55.55 29.84
CA THR A 386 -4.96 55.43 29.88
C THR A 386 -4.25 56.11 28.69
N GLN A 387 -4.95 56.34 27.56
CA GLN A 387 -4.41 57.06 26.40
C GLN A 387 -4.58 58.59 26.42
N ARG A 388 -5.36 59.16 27.36
CA ARG A 388 -5.56 60.61 27.50
C ARG A 388 -4.41 61.35 28.22
N PHE A 389 -3.21 60.78 28.25
CA PHE A 389 -2.02 61.40 28.84
C PHE A 389 -0.79 61.19 27.98
#